data_AF-A0A7S4FYJ1-F1
#
_entry.id   AF-A0A7S4FYJ1-F1
#
_cell.length_a   1.000
_cell.length_b   1.000
_cell.length_c   1.000
_cell.angle_alpha   90.00
_cell.angle_beta   90.00
_cell.angle_gamma   90.00
#
_symmetry.space_group_name_H-M   'P 1'
#
loop_
_entity.id
_entity.type
_entity.pdbx_description
1 polymer ?
#
loop_
_entity_poly.entity_id
_entity_poly.type
_entity_poly.pdbx_seq_one_letter_code
_entity_poly.pdbx_strand_id
1 'polypeptide(L)'
;KMANEVRNRLFQSIIHQDIAFFDGNNTGQLTSRMTSDAAAMVNPMRTLLNTLLANVMTLVGGLVMCFITSWRLSMVAFTSMGPVIYATQEYAKWSRNVNRQIWDALAKANSIATEAFTNVRTVRAFSTEMCEVGKYHQATAEALRMGIKDAVAGAGTYA
;
A
#
# COMPACT_ATOMS: atom_id res chain seq x y z
N LYS A 1 18.95 7.86 -13.83
CA LYS A 1 19.90 7.61 -12.72
C LYS A 1 19.42 6.45 -11.83
N MET A 2 18.30 6.55 -11.11
CA MET A 2 17.78 5.45 -10.24
C MET A 2 17.63 4.10 -10.96
N ALA A 3 17.01 4.05 -12.14
CA ALA A 3 16.89 2.80 -12.90
C ALA A 3 18.24 2.18 -13.27
N ASN A 4 19.25 3.00 -13.54
CA ASN A 4 20.57 2.51 -13.91
C ASN A 4 21.31 1.93 -12.70
N GLU A 5 21.17 2.59 -11.54
CA GLU A 5 21.73 2.11 -10.27
C GLU A 5 21.13 0.76 -9.85
N VAL A 6 19.80 0.62 -9.96
CA VAL A 6 19.10 -0.64 -9.66
C VAL A 6 19.56 -1.75 -10.61
N ARG A 7 19.64 -1.48 -11.92
CA ARG A 7 20.12 -2.46 -12.90
C ARG A 7 21.59 -2.84 -12.66
N ASN A 8 22.44 -1.89 -12.29
CA ASN A 8 23.85 -2.14 -12.02
C ASN A 8 24.04 -3.02 -10.78
N ARG A 9 23.31 -2.74 -9.69
CA ARG A 9 23.34 -3.58 -8.48
C ARG A 9 22.77 -4.97 -8.72
N LEU A 10 21.69 -5.09 -9.49
CA LEU A 10 21.13 -6.38 -9.88
C LEU A 10 22.13 -7.18 -10.73
N PHE A 11 22.75 -6.55 -11.72
CA PHE A 11 23.77 -7.20 -12.55
C PHE A 11 24.96 -7.67 -11.72
N GLN A 12 25.46 -6.82 -10.81
CA GLN A 12 26.53 -7.18 -9.89
C GLN A 12 26.12 -8.39 -9.03
N SER A 13 24.91 -8.40 -8.48
CA SER A 13 24.43 -9.51 -7.65
C SER A 13 24.23 -10.81 -8.45
N ILE A 14 23.78 -10.75 -9.70
CA ILE A 14 23.56 -11.93 -10.54
C ILE A 14 24.89 -12.57 -10.95
N ILE A 15 25.92 -11.77 -11.28
CA ILE A 15 27.23 -12.30 -11.66
C ILE A 15 27.93 -13.06 -10.52
N HIS A 16 27.61 -12.75 -9.25
CA HIS A 16 28.18 -13.44 -8.09
C HIS A 16 27.37 -14.67 -7.64
N GLN A 17 26.35 -15.09 -8.41
CA GLN A 17 25.58 -16.32 -8.12
C GLN A 17 26.32 -17.58 -8.59
N ASP A 18 25.99 -18.70 -7.96
CA ASP A 18 26.57 -20.01 -8.26
C ASP A 18 26.14 -20.54 -9.64
N ILE A 19 26.94 -21.42 -10.23
CA ILE A 19 26.64 -22.04 -11.54
C ILE A 19 25.30 -22.79 -11.52
N ALA A 20 24.96 -23.44 -10.41
CA ALA A 20 23.68 -24.13 -10.22
C ALA A 20 22.46 -23.18 -10.34
N PHE A 21 22.61 -21.89 -10.03
CA PHE A 21 21.57 -20.89 -10.24
C PHE A 21 21.33 -20.65 -11.74
N PHE A 22 22.38 -20.64 -12.55
CA PHE A 22 22.28 -20.45 -14.00
C PHE A 22 21.79 -21.71 -14.72
N ASP A 23 22.13 -22.90 -14.23
CA ASP A 23 21.60 -24.16 -14.78
C ASP A 23 20.08 -24.28 -14.59
N GLY A 24 19.55 -23.70 -13.50
CA GLY A 24 18.11 -23.68 -13.20
C GLY A 24 17.33 -22.53 -13.83
N ASN A 25 17.97 -21.51 -14.39
CA ASN A 25 17.30 -20.29 -14.89
C ASN A 25 17.72 -19.95 -16.32
N ASN A 26 16.74 -19.71 -17.20
CA ASN A 26 17.04 -19.31 -18.58
C ASN A 26 17.64 -17.89 -18.64
N THR A 27 18.80 -17.73 -19.29
CA THR A 27 19.49 -16.44 -19.49
C THR A 27 18.61 -15.34 -20.10
N GLY A 28 17.69 -15.71 -21.02
CA GLY A 28 16.73 -14.77 -21.61
C GLY A 28 15.70 -14.27 -20.59
N GLN A 29 15.28 -15.13 -19.66
CA GLN A 29 14.38 -14.77 -18.57
C GLN A 29 15.07 -13.85 -17.55
N LEU A 30 16.33 -14.13 -17.18
CA LEU A 30 17.12 -13.27 -16.29
C LEU A 30 17.29 -11.86 -16.87
N THR A 31 17.58 -11.75 -18.17
CA THR A 31 17.73 -10.47 -18.86
C THR A 31 16.41 -9.70 -18.94
N SER A 32 15.32 -10.41 -19.23
CA SER A 32 13.96 -9.84 -19.26
C SER A 32 13.55 -9.31 -17.89
N ARG A 33 13.73 -10.11 -16.81
CA ARG A 33 13.43 -9.68 -15.44
C ARG A 33 14.28 -8.49 -15.00
N MET A 34 15.59 -8.51 -15.29
CA MET A 34 16.48 -7.39 -14.98
C MET A 34 16.05 -6.08 -15.65
N THR A 35 15.39 -6.14 -16.82
CA THR A 35 14.96 -4.94 -17.54
C THR A 35 13.51 -4.57 -17.22
N SER A 36 12.58 -5.52 -17.32
CA SER A 36 11.15 -5.34 -17.10
C SER A 36 10.83 -5.11 -15.61
N ASP A 37 11.29 -5.98 -14.72
CA ASP A 37 10.96 -5.87 -13.29
C ASP A 37 11.63 -4.63 -12.68
N ALA A 38 12.88 -4.33 -13.09
CA ALA A 38 13.57 -3.11 -12.65
C ALA A 38 12.85 -1.84 -13.15
N ALA A 39 12.34 -1.84 -14.38
CA ALA A 39 11.55 -0.71 -14.89
C ALA A 39 10.20 -0.60 -14.18
N ALA A 40 9.52 -1.71 -13.92
CA ALA A 40 8.26 -1.76 -13.19
C ALA A 40 8.41 -1.24 -11.75
N MET A 41 9.57 -1.42 -11.12
CA MET A 41 9.84 -0.87 -9.79
C MET A 41 10.11 0.64 -9.82
N VAL A 42 10.82 1.15 -10.85
CA VAL A 42 11.27 2.55 -10.89
C VAL A 42 10.23 3.50 -11.48
N ASN A 43 9.43 3.04 -12.44
CA ASN A 43 8.46 3.89 -13.13
C ASN A 43 7.39 4.48 -12.17
N PRO A 44 6.74 3.70 -11.29
CA PRO A 44 5.77 4.24 -10.33
C PRO A 44 6.41 5.26 -9.39
N MET A 45 7.62 4.97 -8.89
CA MET A 45 8.35 5.89 -8.01
C MET A 45 8.63 7.22 -8.71
N ARG A 46 9.04 7.19 -9.98
CA ARG A 46 9.27 8.40 -10.78
C ARG A 46 7.99 9.20 -10.94
N THR A 47 6.88 8.55 -11.29
CA THR A 47 5.59 9.22 -11.48
C THR A 47 5.11 9.83 -10.17
N LEU A 48 5.16 9.09 -9.07
CA LEU A 48 4.78 9.58 -7.74
C LEU A 48 5.62 10.79 -7.33
N LEU A 49 6.94 10.74 -7.48
CA LEU A 49 7.82 11.87 -7.16
C LEU A 49 7.49 13.11 -8.02
N ASN A 50 7.23 12.91 -9.31
CA ASN A 50 6.86 14.01 -10.20
C ASN A 50 5.53 14.63 -9.79
N THR A 51 4.51 13.81 -9.54
CA THR A 51 3.19 14.29 -9.11
C THR A 51 3.26 14.99 -7.75
N LEU A 52 4.03 14.45 -6.80
CA LEU A 52 4.24 15.08 -5.50
C LEU A 52 4.90 16.46 -5.66
N LEU A 53 5.96 16.55 -6.46
CA LEU A 53 6.67 17.80 -6.67
C LEU A 53 5.79 18.85 -7.36
N ALA A 54 5.03 18.44 -8.38
CA ALA A 54 4.07 19.29 -9.07
C ALA A 54 2.97 19.80 -8.11
N ASN A 55 2.41 18.91 -7.28
CA ASN A 55 1.38 19.29 -6.31
C ASN A 55 1.92 20.26 -5.25
N VAL A 56 3.15 20.04 -4.77
CA VAL A 56 3.81 20.96 -3.82
C VAL A 56 4.06 22.32 -4.47
N MET A 57 4.56 22.36 -5.71
CA MET A 57 4.76 23.61 -6.44
C MET A 57 3.46 24.36 -6.69
N THR A 58 2.39 23.66 -7.08
CA THR A 58 1.06 24.26 -7.26
C THR A 58 0.51 24.79 -5.94
N LEU A 59 0.67 24.05 -4.84
CA LEU A 59 0.24 24.47 -3.51
C LEU A 59 0.98 25.75 -3.07
N VAL A 60 2.31 25.73 -3.10
CA VAL A 60 3.13 26.87 -2.66
C VAL A 60 2.95 28.07 -3.59
N GLY A 61 2.97 27.85 -4.91
CA GLY A 61 2.75 28.89 -5.90
C GLY A 61 1.36 29.53 -5.79
N GLY A 62 0.32 28.72 -5.60
CA GLY A 62 -1.04 29.20 -5.38
C GLY A 62 -1.17 30.02 -4.09
N LEU A 63 -0.58 29.54 -2.99
CA LEU A 63 -0.56 30.28 -1.72
C LEU A 63 0.14 31.63 -1.86
N VAL A 64 1.33 31.66 -2.45
CA VAL A 64 2.09 32.91 -2.66
C VAL A 64 1.30 33.89 -3.53
N MET A 65 0.68 33.42 -4.62
CA MET A 65 -0.12 34.26 -5.51
C MET A 65 -1.37 34.84 -4.83
N CYS A 66 -2.05 34.05 -4.00
CA CYS A 66 -3.18 34.51 -3.18
C CYS A 66 -2.76 35.63 -2.20
N PHE A 67 -1.65 35.41 -1.49
CA PHE A 67 -1.15 36.38 -0.50
C PHE A 67 -0.67 37.69 -1.15
N ILE A 68 -0.03 37.63 -2.32
CA ILE A 68 0.40 38.83 -3.07
C ILE A 68 -0.81 39.64 -3.54
N THR A 69 -1.88 38.98 -4.01
CA THR A 69 -3.06 39.67 -4.56
C THR A 69 -3.84 40.41 -3.46
N SER A 70 -4.17 39.72 -2.38
CA SER A 70 -4.82 40.35 -1.22
C SER A 70 -4.63 39.49 0.03
N TRP A 71 -3.78 39.99 0.93
CA TRP A 71 -3.56 39.43 2.26
C TRP A 71 -4.86 39.33 3.08
N ARG A 72 -5.79 40.29 2.92
CA ARG A 72 -7.06 40.33 3.65
C ARG A 72 -8.04 39.23 3.24
N LEU A 73 -8.23 39.00 1.93
CA LEU A 73 -9.10 37.92 1.45
C LEU A 73 -8.50 36.53 1.78
N SER A 74 -7.18 36.40 1.62
CA SER A 74 -6.47 35.14 1.89
C SER A 74 -6.61 34.71 3.36
N MET A 75 -6.53 35.64 4.31
CA MET A 75 -6.65 35.33 5.73
C MET A 75 -8.06 34.86 6.12
N VAL A 76 -9.10 35.44 5.50
CA VAL A 76 -10.49 34.99 5.68
C VAL A 76 -10.69 33.58 5.10
N ALA A 77 -10.13 33.31 3.92
CA ALA A 77 -10.18 31.98 3.30
C ALA A 77 -9.44 30.92 4.13
N PHE A 78 -8.28 31.25 4.71
CA PHE A 78 -7.58 30.35 5.62
C PHE A 78 -8.38 30.05 6.89
N THR A 79 -9.06 31.06 7.43
CA THR A 79 -9.90 30.91 8.62
C THR A 79 -11.07 29.96 8.36
N SER A 80 -11.69 30.00 7.17
CA SER A 80 -12.75 29.06 6.81
C SER A 80 -12.25 27.66 6.45
N MET A 81 -11.03 27.52 5.91
CA MET A 81 -10.43 26.20 5.65
C MET A 81 -9.92 25.48 6.91
N GLY A 82 -9.55 26.21 7.96
CA GLY A 82 -9.01 25.65 9.20
C GLY A 82 -9.87 24.54 9.83
N PRO A 83 -11.18 24.74 10.06
CA PRO A 83 -12.07 23.71 10.59
C PRO A 83 -12.16 22.47 9.71
N VAL A 84 -12.16 22.64 8.39
CA VAL A 84 -12.21 21.53 7.43
C VAL A 84 -10.94 20.68 7.53
N ILE A 85 -9.76 21.32 7.55
CA ILE A 85 -8.48 20.62 7.68
C ILE A 85 -8.43 19.84 9.00
N TYR A 86 -8.90 20.42 10.10
CA TYR A 86 -8.94 19.76 11.40
C TYR A 86 -9.86 18.51 11.37
N ALA A 87 -11.07 18.64 10.84
CA ALA A 87 -12.00 17.52 10.69
C ALA A 87 -11.42 16.39 9.83
N THR A 88 -10.78 16.73 8.70
CA THR A 88 -10.11 15.76 7.83
C THR A 88 -8.94 15.06 8.54
N GLN A 89 -8.16 15.76 9.36
CA GLN A 89 -7.05 15.16 10.11
C GLN A 89 -7.53 14.15 11.16
N GLU A 90 -8.59 14.48 11.90
CA GLU A 90 -9.18 13.55 12.87
C GLU A 90 -9.79 12.32 12.19
N TYR A 91 -10.50 12.52 11.07
CA TYR A 91 -10.97 11.41 10.23
C TYR A 91 -9.80 10.54 9.73
N ALA A 92 -8.72 11.15 9.25
CA ALA A 92 -7.55 10.41 8.76
C ALA A 92 -6.81 9.63 9.87
N LYS A 93 -6.80 10.13 11.12
CA LYS A 93 -6.29 9.34 12.27
C LYS A 93 -7.19 8.15 12.56
N TRP A 94 -8.50 8.37 12.57
CA TRP A 94 -9.47 7.31 12.82
C TRP A 94 -9.41 6.22 11.73
N SER A 95 -9.43 6.60 10.45
CA SER A 95 -9.35 5.65 9.32
C SER A 95 -8.04 4.86 9.33
N ARG A 96 -6.90 5.49 9.68
CA ARG A 96 -5.64 4.74 9.88
C ARG A 96 -5.74 3.67 10.97
N ASN A 97 -6.42 3.96 12.06
CA ASN A 97 -6.62 3.00 13.13
C ASN A 97 -7.55 1.85 12.72
N VAL A 98 -8.61 2.14 11.96
CA VAL A 98 -9.50 1.10 11.42
C VAL A 98 -8.76 0.24 10.41
N ASN A 99 -8.00 0.85 9.50
CA ASN A 99 -7.20 0.13 8.52
C ASN A 99 -6.20 -0.81 9.21
N ARG A 100 -5.55 -0.36 10.30
CA ARG A 100 -4.67 -1.23 11.10
C ARG A 100 -5.41 -2.46 11.63
N GLN A 101 -6.61 -2.30 12.16
CA GLN A 101 -7.41 -3.44 12.63
C GLN A 101 -7.83 -4.38 11.50
N ILE A 102 -8.15 -3.85 10.31
CA ILE A 102 -8.42 -4.66 9.11
C ILE A 102 -7.19 -5.51 8.77
N TRP A 103 -5.99 -4.91 8.76
CA TRP A 103 -4.74 -5.64 8.51
C TRP A 103 -4.46 -6.70 9.57
N ASP A 104 -4.73 -6.41 10.85
CA ASP A 104 -4.54 -7.38 11.94
C ASP A 104 -5.51 -8.58 11.80
N ALA A 105 -6.78 -8.34 11.47
CA ALA A 105 -7.74 -9.41 11.21
C ALA A 105 -7.37 -10.24 9.97
N LEU A 106 -6.90 -9.59 8.90
CA LEU A 106 -6.42 -10.28 7.70
C LEU A 106 -5.15 -11.10 7.99
N ALA A 107 -4.24 -10.58 8.82
CA ALA A 107 -3.05 -11.32 9.27
C ALA A 107 -3.45 -12.57 10.07
N LYS A 108 -4.46 -12.46 10.95
CA LYS A 108 -5.02 -13.60 11.68
C LYS A 108 -5.62 -14.65 10.74
N ALA A 109 -6.40 -14.22 9.73
CA ALA A 109 -6.96 -15.13 8.72
C ALA A 109 -5.85 -15.86 7.94
N ASN A 110 -4.79 -15.14 7.54
CA ASN A 110 -3.62 -15.74 6.88
C ASN A 110 -2.88 -16.73 7.79
N SER A 111 -2.76 -16.44 9.09
CA SER A 111 -2.16 -17.36 10.06
C SER A 111 -2.95 -18.67 10.16
N ILE A 112 -4.29 -18.60 10.23
CA ILE A 112 -5.17 -19.78 10.26
C ILE A 112 -5.00 -20.59 8.98
N ALA A 113 -5.01 -19.93 7.81
CA ALA A 113 -4.81 -20.60 6.53
C ALA A 113 -3.44 -21.31 6.46
N THR A 114 -2.38 -20.64 6.92
CA THR A 114 -1.02 -21.19 6.94
C THR A 114 -0.91 -22.41 7.84
N GLU A 115 -1.54 -22.37 9.02
CA GLU A 115 -1.59 -23.50 9.95
C GLU A 115 -2.35 -24.68 9.35
N ALA A 116 -3.53 -24.44 8.77
CA ALA A 116 -4.35 -25.46 8.13
C ALA A 116 -3.64 -26.12 6.95
N PHE A 117 -2.94 -25.35 6.11
CA PHE A 117 -2.19 -25.90 4.98
C PHE A 117 -0.94 -26.67 5.41
N THR A 118 -0.22 -26.16 6.40
CA THR A 118 0.97 -26.84 6.95
C THR A 118 0.57 -28.18 7.57
N ASN A 119 -0.55 -28.22 8.28
CA ASN A 119 -1.04 -29.39 9.00
C ASN A 119 -2.16 -30.14 8.25
N VAL A 120 -2.27 -30.00 6.93
CA VAL A 120 -3.40 -30.52 6.13
C VAL A 120 -3.63 -32.03 6.32
N ARG A 121 -2.55 -32.81 6.52
CA ARG A 121 -2.66 -34.26 6.79
C ARG A 121 -3.40 -34.54 8.10
N THR A 122 -3.17 -33.73 9.13
CA THR A 122 -3.85 -33.87 10.43
C THR A 122 -5.32 -33.45 10.34
N VAL A 123 -5.62 -32.34 9.65
CA VAL A 123 -7.00 -31.88 9.43
C VAL A 123 -7.82 -32.95 8.70
N ARG A 124 -7.24 -33.59 7.67
CA ARG A 124 -7.84 -34.71 6.95
C ARG A 124 -8.00 -35.95 7.83
N ALA A 125 -6.99 -36.29 8.63
CA ALA A 125 -7.02 -37.45 9.53
C ALA A 125 -8.12 -37.35 10.59
N PHE A 126 -8.40 -36.14 11.09
CA PHE A 126 -9.49 -35.87 12.04
C PHE A 126 -10.78 -35.37 11.37
N SER A 127 -10.86 -35.39 10.03
CA SER A 127 -12.02 -34.92 9.23
C SER A 127 -12.57 -33.54 9.66
N THR A 128 -11.68 -32.62 10.06
CA THR A 128 -12.04 -31.34 10.71
C THR A 128 -12.09 -30.15 9.73
N GLU A 129 -12.23 -30.42 8.44
CA GLU A 129 -12.17 -29.44 7.34
C GLU A 129 -13.17 -28.29 7.52
N MET A 130 -14.42 -28.61 7.82
CA MET A 130 -15.49 -27.62 7.99
C MET A 130 -15.22 -26.68 9.17
N CYS A 131 -14.52 -27.16 10.21
CA CYS A 131 -14.15 -26.33 11.36
C CYS A 131 -13.11 -25.28 10.97
N GLU A 132 -12.07 -25.67 10.22
CA GLU A 132 -11.04 -24.73 9.75
C GLU A 132 -11.60 -23.70 8.76
N VAL A 133 -12.49 -24.13 7.85
CA VAL A 133 -13.21 -23.20 6.97
C VAL A 133 -14.05 -22.21 7.77
N GLY A 134 -14.74 -22.67 8.82
CA GLY A 134 -15.50 -21.80 9.72
C GLY A 134 -14.62 -20.76 10.43
N LYS A 135 -13.46 -21.16 10.95
CA LYS A 135 -12.50 -20.25 11.59
C LYS A 135 -11.98 -19.18 10.62
N TYR A 136 -11.63 -19.58 9.39
CA TYR A 136 -11.20 -18.64 8.36
C TYR A 136 -12.32 -17.67 7.95
N HIS A 137 -13.54 -18.17 7.81
CA HIS A 137 -14.70 -17.34 7.50
C HIS A 137 -14.98 -16.31 8.60
N GLN A 138 -14.86 -16.69 9.87
CA GLN A 138 -15.04 -15.78 10.99
C GLN A 138 -13.98 -14.66 11.00
N ALA A 139 -12.70 -15.01 10.78
CA ALA A 139 -11.60 -14.03 10.74
C ALA A 139 -11.75 -13.04 9.57
N THR A 140 -12.20 -13.53 8.39
CA THR A 140 -12.44 -12.67 7.22
C THR A 140 -13.70 -11.82 7.35
N ALA A 141 -14.76 -12.34 7.99
CA ALA A 141 -15.97 -11.58 8.30
C ALA A 141 -15.69 -10.42 9.27
N GLU A 142 -14.80 -10.62 10.24
CA GLU A 142 -14.34 -9.56 11.15
C GLU A 142 -13.64 -8.43 10.38
N ALA A 143 -12.71 -8.78 9.47
CA ALA A 143 -12.06 -7.81 8.59
C ALA A 143 -13.07 -7.06 7.70
N LEU A 144 -14.05 -7.77 7.13
CA LEU A 144 -15.10 -7.19 6.29
C LEU A 144 -15.96 -6.19 7.09
N ARG A 145 -16.37 -6.54 8.30
CA ARG A 145 -17.19 -5.66 9.15
C ARG A 145 -16.46 -4.37 9.48
N MET A 146 -15.15 -4.44 9.74
CA MET A 146 -14.32 -3.26 9.97
C MET A 146 -14.15 -2.43 8.70
N GLY A 147 -13.97 -3.07 7.54
CA GLY A 147 -13.93 -2.42 6.24
C GLY A 147 -15.23 -1.68 5.89
N ILE A 148 -16.39 -2.28 6.14
CA ILE A 148 -17.70 -1.63 5.93
C ILE A 148 -17.84 -0.41 6.86
N LYS A 149 -17.38 -0.52 8.11
CA LYS A 149 -17.43 0.62 9.05
C LYS A 149 -16.55 1.78 8.56
N ASP A 150 -15.36 1.50 8.03
CA ASP A 150 -14.49 2.52 7.42
C ASP A 150 -15.12 3.11 6.15
N ALA A 151 -15.68 2.27 5.28
CA ALA A 151 -16.30 2.70 4.03
C ALA A 151 -17.53 3.59 4.26
N VAL A 152 -18.38 3.27 5.23
CA VAL A 152 -19.54 4.09 5.60
C VAL A 152 -19.10 5.42 6.20
N ALA A 153 -18.09 5.41 7.08
CA ALA A 153 -17.54 6.64 7.63
C ALA A 153 -16.88 7.52 6.56
N GLY A 154 -16.21 6.91 5.58
CA GLY A 154 -15.64 7.61 4.43
C GLY A 154 -16.69 8.19 3.50
N ALA A 155 -17.74 7.44 3.19
CA ALA A 155 -18.85 7.92 2.37
C ALA A 155 -19.50 9.18 2.95
N GLY A 156 -19.62 9.27 4.28
CA GLY A 156 -20.12 10.46 4.97
C GLY A 156 -19.18 11.68 4.96
N THR A 157 -17.91 11.51 4.59
CA THR A 157 -16.96 12.64 4.44
C THR A 157 -16.87 13.20 3.02
N TYR A 158 -17.34 12.45 2.02
CA TYR A 158 -17.35 12.86 0.62
C TYR A 158 -18.75 13.24 0.08
N ALA A 159 -19.82 13.05 0.88
CA ALA A 159 -21.19 13.48 0.60
C ALA A 159 -21.52 14.77 1.37
#